data_AF-A0A9P8RR46-F1
#
_entry.id   AF-A0A9P8RR46-F1
#
_cell.length_a   1.000
_cell.length_b   1.000
_cell.length_c   1.000
_cell.angle_alpha   90.00
_cell.angle_beta   90.00
_cell.angle_gamma   90.00
#
_symmetry.space_group_name_H-M   'P 1'
#
loop_
_entity.id
_entity.type
_entity.pdbx_description
1 polymer ?
#
loop_
_entity_poly.entity_id
_entity_poly.type
_entity_poly.pdbx_seq_one_letter_code
_entity_poly.pdbx_strand_id
1 'polypeptide(L)'
;MTSKPTLLVVFQIIPVLLILVISNQGWHHGLDTNQKPIMKSNSLFDVLTADVKVLQKLLQTRTLSSVDLVEAYIAQIRRHDGYLRAMLSMAPMEGLVEAAKALDQERVSERLRGPLHGIPIILKVLLLSMATLGGYLMAVLG
;
A
#
# COMPACT_ATOMS: atom_id res chain seq x y z
N MET A 1 -36.38 -30.22 51.58
CA MET A 1 -35.15 -29.47 51.91
C MET A 1 -34.20 -29.59 50.73
N THR A 2 -34.22 -28.59 49.85
CA THR A 2 -33.64 -28.64 48.49
C THR A 2 -32.25 -28.03 48.46
N SER A 3 -31.20 -28.85 48.41
CA SER A 3 -29.83 -28.40 48.25
C SER A 3 -29.51 -28.11 46.78
N LYS A 4 -29.57 -26.84 46.36
CA LYS A 4 -28.88 -26.38 45.13
C LYS A 4 -28.33 -24.95 45.27
N PRO A 5 -27.24 -24.72 46.06
CA PRO A 5 -26.45 -23.49 45.91
C PRO A 5 -25.17 -23.70 45.09
N THR A 6 -24.91 -24.90 44.56
CA THR A 6 -23.61 -25.20 43.92
C THR A 6 -23.57 -24.84 42.44
N LEU A 7 -24.69 -24.97 41.71
CA LEU A 7 -24.68 -24.79 40.25
C LEU A 7 -24.60 -23.31 39.81
N LEU A 8 -25.16 -22.40 40.62
CA LEU A 8 -25.25 -20.97 40.28
C LEU A 8 -23.92 -20.24 40.51
N VAL A 9 -23.13 -20.66 41.51
CA VAL A 9 -21.76 -20.16 41.74
C VAL A 9 -20.81 -20.61 40.62
N VAL A 10 -20.96 -21.85 40.14
CA VAL A 10 -20.14 -22.39 39.03
C VAL A 10 -20.34 -21.57 37.75
N PHE A 11 -21.56 -21.10 37.46
CA PHE A 11 -21.85 -20.30 36.26
C PHE A 11 -21.27 -18.87 36.29
N GLN A 12 -20.98 -18.30 37.46
CA GLN A 12 -20.38 -16.96 37.56
C GLN A 12 -18.85 -16.98 37.54
N ILE A 13 -18.21 -18.08 37.96
CA ILE A 13 -16.75 -18.17 38.02
C ILE A 13 -16.16 -18.58 36.67
N ILE A 14 -16.85 -19.42 35.89
CA ILE A 14 -16.39 -19.88 34.57
C ILE A 14 -16.02 -18.74 33.60
N PRO A 15 -16.84 -17.69 33.40
CA PRO A 15 -16.49 -16.62 32.45
C PRO A 15 -15.28 -15.79 32.93
N VAL A 16 -15.13 -15.55 34.24
CA VAL A 16 -13.98 -14.80 34.79
C VAL A 16 -12.69 -15.60 34.70
N LEU A 17 -12.74 -16.91 34.96
CA LEU A 17 -11.59 -17.80 34.83
C LEU A 17 -11.17 -17.96 33.36
N LEU A 18 -12.12 -17.99 32.42
CA LEU A 18 -11.85 -18.06 30.99
C LEU A 18 -11.15 -16.79 30.47
N ILE A 19 -11.56 -15.60 30.93
CA ILE A 19 -10.92 -14.32 30.58
C ILE A 19 -9.50 -14.23 31.16
N LEU A 20 -9.28 -14.73 32.38
CA LEU A 20 -7.94 -14.77 32.99
C LEU A 20 -7.00 -15.74 32.29
N VAL A 21 -7.50 -16.89 31.81
CA VAL A 21 -6.71 -17.83 31.00
C VAL A 21 -6.34 -17.23 29.65
N ILE A 22 -7.24 -16.50 28.98
CA ILE A 22 -6.91 -15.82 27.71
C ILE A 22 -5.93 -14.66 27.93
N SER A 23 -5.93 -14.03 29.11
CA SER A 23 -5.03 -12.91 29.43
C SER A 23 -3.64 -13.35 29.91
N ASN A 24 -3.53 -14.53 30.55
CA ASN A 24 -2.28 -15.06 31.10
C ASN A 24 -1.59 -16.08 30.18
N GLN A 25 -2.29 -16.59 29.16
CA GLN A 25 -1.63 -17.18 28.00
C GLN A 25 -1.12 -16.02 27.16
N GLY A 26 0.00 -15.43 27.61
CA GLY A 26 0.78 -14.48 26.86
C GLY A 26 0.87 -15.00 25.43
N TRP A 27 0.45 -14.17 24.49
CA TRP A 27 0.43 -14.45 23.07
C TRP A 27 1.85 -14.86 22.64
N HIS A 28 2.15 -16.15 22.76
CA HIS A 28 3.28 -16.83 22.15
C HIS A 28 2.89 -17.31 20.74
N HIS A 29 1.92 -16.65 20.12
CA HIS A 29 2.02 -16.45 18.69
C HIS A 29 3.15 -15.45 18.48
N GLY A 30 4.35 -16.00 18.34
CA GLY A 30 5.45 -15.29 17.73
C GLY A 30 4.95 -14.76 16.40
N LEU A 31 4.58 -13.48 16.39
CA LEU A 31 5.02 -12.62 15.30
C LEU A 31 6.53 -12.69 15.42
N ASP A 32 7.10 -13.60 14.64
CA ASP A 32 8.46 -13.66 14.20
C ASP A 32 8.87 -12.28 13.65
N THR A 33 9.01 -11.33 14.56
CA THR A 33 9.55 -9.98 14.38
C THR A 33 11.07 -10.02 14.13
N ASN A 34 11.60 -11.21 13.84
CA ASN A 34 12.95 -11.44 13.40
C ASN A 34 13.01 -12.21 12.07
N GLN A 35 12.02 -12.01 11.19
CA GLN A 35 12.44 -11.68 9.84
C GLN A 35 12.97 -10.25 9.89
N LYS A 36 14.27 -10.12 10.21
CA LYS A 36 15.09 -9.09 9.56
C LYS A 36 14.71 -9.22 8.10
N PRO A 37 14.07 -8.21 7.47
CA PRO A 37 13.71 -8.33 6.08
C PRO A 37 15.01 -8.75 5.40
N ILE A 38 15.00 -9.91 4.78
CA ILE A 38 16.12 -10.32 3.95
C ILE A 38 16.03 -9.34 2.78
N MET A 39 16.57 -8.13 2.98
CA MET A 39 16.95 -7.22 1.92
C MET A 39 18.10 -7.91 1.18
N LYS A 40 17.76 -8.93 0.40
CA LYS A 40 18.16 -8.86 -1.00
C LYS A 40 17.34 -7.69 -1.54
N SER A 41 17.88 -6.66 -2.18
CA SER A 41 18.94 -6.64 -3.17
C SER A 41 18.97 -5.22 -3.72
N ASN A 42 20.10 -4.75 -4.27
CA ASN A 42 20.19 -3.62 -5.22
C ASN A 42 18.85 -2.96 -5.59
N SER A 43 18.37 -2.01 -4.78
CA SER A 43 17.19 -1.23 -5.15
C SER A 43 17.59 -0.36 -6.34
N LEU A 44 17.01 -0.64 -7.51
CA LEU A 44 17.34 0.04 -8.76
C LEU A 44 17.16 1.56 -8.68
N PHE A 45 16.32 2.04 -7.76
CA PHE A 45 16.13 3.43 -7.39
C PHE A 45 15.61 3.55 -5.95
N ASP A 46 15.73 4.74 -5.36
CA ASP A 46 15.10 5.12 -4.10
C ASP A 46 13.82 5.92 -4.38
N VAL A 47 12.68 5.40 -3.93
CA VAL A 47 11.35 6.00 -4.12
C VAL A 47 11.28 7.44 -3.58
N LEU A 48 12.06 7.76 -2.53
CA LEU A 48 12.00 9.07 -1.87
C LEU A 48 12.87 10.14 -2.54
N THR A 49 13.92 9.74 -3.25
CA THR A 49 14.96 10.67 -3.73
C THR A 49 15.27 10.56 -5.22
N ALA A 50 14.67 9.61 -5.93
CA ALA A 50 14.94 9.39 -7.35
C ALA A 50 14.60 10.61 -8.22
N ASP A 51 15.57 11.01 -9.06
CA ASP A 51 15.37 11.98 -10.13
C ASP A 51 14.60 11.33 -11.29
N VAL A 52 13.63 12.06 -11.83
CA VAL A 52 12.86 11.73 -13.04
C VAL A 52 13.78 11.30 -14.20
N LYS A 53 14.95 11.93 -14.37
CA LYS A 53 15.92 11.55 -15.42
C LYS A 53 16.48 10.14 -15.21
N VAL A 54 16.73 9.76 -13.96
CA VAL A 54 17.19 8.41 -13.60
C VAL A 54 16.09 7.40 -13.87
N LEU A 55 14.86 7.71 -13.47
CA LEU A 55 13.70 6.84 -13.73
C LEU A 55 13.47 6.66 -15.24
N GLN A 56 13.53 7.73 -16.02
CA GLN A 56 13.45 7.66 -17.48
C GLN A 56 14.52 6.74 -18.07
N LYS A 57 15.78 6.85 -17.63
CA LYS A 57 16.86 5.98 -18.11
C LYS A 57 16.60 4.50 -17.76
N LEU A 58 16.10 4.22 -16.56
CA LEU A 58 15.78 2.86 -16.13
C LEU A 58 14.61 2.27 -16.93
N LEU A 59 13.59 3.08 -17.24
CA LEU A 59 12.47 2.69 -18.10
C LEU A 59 12.90 2.47 -19.56
N GLN A 60 13.75 3.35 -20.11
CA GLN A 60 14.26 3.24 -21.48
C GLN A 60 15.14 2.01 -21.67
N THR A 61 15.97 1.69 -20.68
CA THR A 61 16.80 0.48 -20.66
C THR A 61 16.01 -0.79 -20.31
N ARG A 62 14.70 -0.67 -20.03
CA ARG A 62 13.82 -1.75 -19.58
C ARG A 62 14.33 -2.48 -18.33
N THR A 63 15.15 -1.79 -17.53
CA THR A 63 15.60 -2.26 -16.22
C THR A 63 14.48 -2.13 -15.19
N LEU A 64 13.55 -1.19 -15.43
CA LEU A 64 12.28 -1.04 -14.73
C LEU A 64 11.14 -0.94 -15.76
N SER A 65 9.95 -1.37 -15.36
CA SER A 65 8.69 -1.08 -16.03
C SER A 65 7.93 0.06 -15.33
N SER A 66 6.96 0.65 -16.02
CA SER A 66 6.08 1.66 -15.44
C SER A 66 5.21 1.04 -14.34
N VAL A 67 4.86 -0.24 -14.47
CA VAL A 67 4.17 -1.01 -13.43
C VAL A 67 5.01 -1.08 -12.16
N ASP A 68 6.30 -1.41 -12.27
CA ASP A 68 7.21 -1.49 -11.11
C ASP A 68 7.27 -0.15 -10.37
N LEU A 69 7.30 0.98 -11.11
CA LEU A 69 7.26 2.30 -10.51
C LEU A 69 5.94 2.55 -9.77
N VAL A 70 4.81 2.29 -10.40
CA VAL A 70 3.48 2.49 -9.81
C VAL A 70 3.34 1.68 -8.52
N GLU A 71 3.71 0.40 -8.55
CA GLU A 71 3.66 -0.47 -7.38
C GLU A 71 4.56 0.03 -6.24
N ALA A 72 5.78 0.45 -6.56
CA ALA A 72 6.73 0.98 -5.57
C ALA A 72 6.21 2.26 -4.89
N TYR A 73 5.68 3.21 -5.66
CA TYR A 73 5.13 4.44 -5.10
C TYR A 73 3.83 4.21 -4.31
N ILE A 74 2.93 3.34 -4.79
CA ILE A 74 1.71 3.00 -4.04
C ILE A 74 2.06 2.28 -2.73
N ALA A 75 3.04 1.38 -2.73
CA ALA A 75 3.51 0.74 -1.50
C ALA A 75 4.04 1.77 -0.49
N GLN A 76 4.74 2.80 -0.97
CA GLN A 76 5.22 3.90 -0.12
C GLN A 76 4.07 4.74 0.43
N ILE A 77 3.08 5.08 -0.39
CA ILE A 77 1.89 5.82 0.04
C ILE A 77 1.14 5.00 1.11
N ARG A 78 0.85 3.72 0.84
CA ARG A 78 0.14 2.84 1.80
C ARG A 78 0.86 2.74 3.15
N ARG A 79 2.19 2.76 3.18
CA ARG A 79 2.97 2.73 4.42
C ARG A 79 2.81 3.98 5.29
N HIS A 80 2.61 5.16 4.69
CA HIS A 80 2.74 6.43 5.42
C HIS A 80 1.45 7.28 5.45
N ASP A 81 0.55 7.10 4.49
CA ASP A 81 -0.59 7.98 4.31
C ASP A 81 -1.64 7.86 5.43
N GLY A 82 -1.66 6.75 6.17
CA GLY A 82 -2.50 6.62 7.37
C GLY A 82 -2.20 7.68 8.44
N TYR A 83 -0.94 8.11 8.55
CA TYR A 83 -0.50 9.18 9.45
C TYR A 83 -0.42 10.54 8.73
N LEU A 84 0.16 10.57 7.53
CA LEU A 84 0.40 11.82 6.80
C LEU A 84 -0.88 12.43 6.23
N ARG A 85 -1.88 11.60 5.91
CA ARG A 85 -3.15 12.01 5.26
C ARG A 85 -2.91 12.94 4.06
N ALA A 86 -1.89 12.61 3.26
CA ALA A 86 -1.47 13.39 2.12
C ALA A 86 -2.38 13.14 0.91
N MET A 87 -2.86 11.91 0.74
CA MET A 87 -3.78 11.55 -0.32
C MET A 87 -5.23 11.70 0.15
N LEU A 88 -6.02 12.47 -0.60
CA LEU A 88 -7.46 12.56 -0.33
C LEU A 88 -8.23 11.41 -0.99
N SER A 89 -7.81 11.01 -2.18
CA SER A 89 -8.37 9.89 -2.93
C SER A 89 -7.27 9.28 -3.79
N MET A 90 -7.37 7.98 -4.04
CA MET A 90 -6.51 7.28 -4.99
C MET A 90 -7.40 6.53 -5.97
N ALA A 91 -7.01 6.52 -7.24
CA ALA A 91 -7.62 5.63 -8.21
C ALA A 91 -7.43 4.16 -7.78
N PRO A 92 -8.34 3.25 -8.16
CA PRO A 92 -8.17 1.82 -7.89
C PRO A 92 -6.83 1.30 -8.40
N MET A 93 -6.21 0.40 -7.62
CA MET A 93 -4.89 -0.16 -7.92
C MET A 93 -4.87 -0.80 -9.31
N GLU A 94 -5.91 -1.54 -9.64
CA GLU A 94 -6.06 -2.27 -10.89
C GLU A 94 -6.01 -1.31 -12.08
N GLY A 95 -6.73 -0.20 -12.01
CA GLY A 95 -6.73 0.83 -13.07
C GLY A 95 -5.38 1.53 -13.23
N LEU A 96 -4.66 1.78 -12.13
CA LEU A 96 -3.31 2.36 -12.18
C LEU A 96 -2.30 1.40 -12.81
N VAL A 97 -2.38 0.11 -12.46
CA VAL A 97 -1.52 -0.93 -13.03
C VAL A 97 -1.85 -1.16 -14.51
N GLU A 98 -3.12 -1.18 -14.91
CA GLU A 98 -3.53 -1.30 -16.31
C GLU A 98 -3.03 -0.13 -17.15
N ALA A 99 -3.16 1.11 -16.66
CA ALA A 99 -2.62 2.28 -17.34
C ALA A 99 -1.10 2.20 -17.51
N ALA A 100 -0.37 1.78 -16.45
CA ALA A 100 1.06 1.58 -16.51
C ALA A 100 1.47 0.50 -17.53
N LYS A 101 0.76 -0.65 -17.54
CA LYS A 101 0.96 -1.72 -18.54
C LYS A 101 0.78 -1.22 -19.96
N ALA A 102 -0.25 -0.42 -20.23
CA ALA A 102 -0.48 0.15 -21.55
C ALA A 102 0.68 1.05 -21.99
N LEU A 103 1.21 1.88 -21.08
CA LEU A 103 2.37 2.73 -21.37
C LEU A 103 3.66 1.91 -21.57
N ASP A 104 3.82 0.80 -20.87
CA ASP A 104 4.92 -0.14 -21.13
C ASP A 104 4.81 -0.78 -22.52
N GLN A 105 3.61 -1.18 -22.95
CA GLN A 105 3.37 -1.70 -24.30
C GLN A 105 3.64 -0.65 -25.38
N GLU A 106 3.24 0.60 -25.16
CA GLU A 106 3.57 1.71 -26.06
C GLU A 106 5.07 1.94 -26.15
N ARG A 107 5.80 1.83 -25.03
CA ARG A 107 7.27 1.92 -25.03
C ARG A 107 7.92 0.78 -25.81
N VAL A 108 7.39 -0.43 -25.73
CA VAL A 108 7.85 -1.57 -26.56
C VAL A 108 7.56 -1.31 -28.04
N SER A 109 6.45 -0.64 -28.35
CA SER A 109 6.04 -0.29 -29.70
C SER A 109 6.65 1.02 -30.23
N GLU A 110 7.62 1.60 -29.51
CA GLU A 110 8.28 2.88 -29.84
C GLU A 110 7.35 4.10 -29.93
N ARG A 111 6.18 4.04 -29.29
CA ARG A 111 5.16 5.12 -29.27
C ARG A 111 5.26 5.94 -27.98
N LEU A 112 6.43 6.50 -27.71
CA LEU A 112 6.64 7.36 -26.54
C LEU A 112 5.87 8.67 -26.69
N ARG A 113 5.23 9.10 -25.60
CA ARG A 113 4.41 10.33 -25.55
C ARG A 113 5.16 11.55 -24.99
N GLY A 114 6.31 11.33 -24.36
CA GLY A 114 7.19 12.41 -23.90
C GLY A 114 8.11 12.01 -22.74
N PRO A 115 8.78 12.99 -22.11
CA PRO A 115 9.75 12.76 -21.03
C PRO A 115 9.17 12.20 -19.73
N LEU A 116 7.84 12.17 -19.58
CA LEU A 116 7.15 11.61 -18.42
C LEU A 116 6.44 10.29 -18.74
N HIS A 117 6.62 9.73 -19.93
CA HIS A 117 5.95 8.51 -20.38
C HIS A 117 6.17 7.37 -19.39
N GLY A 118 5.10 6.96 -18.70
CA GLY A 118 5.10 5.87 -17.72
C GLY A 118 5.58 6.24 -16.30
N ILE A 119 5.79 7.53 -16.01
CA ILE A 119 6.16 7.99 -14.67
C ILE A 119 4.89 8.34 -13.87
N PRO A 120 4.72 7.77 -12.67
CA PRO A 120 3.60 8.08 -11.79
C PRO A 120 3.66 9.52 -11.29
N ILE A 121 2.52 10.24 -11.31
CA ILE A 121 2.41 11.59 -10.76
C ILE A 121 1.19 11.74 -9.84
N ILE A 122 1.25 12.72 -8.93
CA ILE A 122 0.14 13.08 -8.05
C ILE A 122 -0.32 14.48 -8.44
N LEU A 123 -1.59 14.60 -8.84
CA LEU A 123 -2.20 15.86 -9.24
C LEU A 123 -2.83 16.53 -8.03
N LYS A 124 -2.59 17.83 -7.82
CA LYS A 124 -3.30 18.65 -6.84
C LYS A 124 -4.58 19.21 -7.46
N VAL A 125 -5.75 18.79 -6.99
CA VAL A 125 -7.02 19.35 -7.45
C VAL A 125 -7.42 20.52 -6.54
N LEU A 126 -7.58 21.71 -7.13
CA LEU A 126 -8.00 22.94 -6.44
C LEU A 126 -9.47 23.32 -6.70
N LEU A 127 -10.25 22.45 -7.38
CA LEU A 127 -11.66 22.58 -7.83
C LEU A 127 -11.85 23.32 -9.17
N LEU A 128 -12.49 22.64 -10.15
CA LEU A 128 -13.48 23.25 -11.06
C LEU A 128 -14.45 22.19 -11.65
N SER A 129 -15.74 22.57 -11.70
CA SER A 129 -16.99 21.86 -12.08
C SER A 129 -16.92 20.85 -13.24
N MET A 130 -17.66 19.74 -13.32
CA MET A 130 -18.90 19.24 -12.70
C MET A 130 -18.70 17.78 -12.31
N ALA A 131 -19.23 17.38 -11.14
CA ALA A 131 -19.30 16.01 -10.61
C ALA A 131 -17.96 15.27 -10.42
N THR A 132 -17.66 15.01 -9.14
CA THR A 132 -16.71 14.02 -8.61
C THR A 132 -15.25 14.48 -8.46
N LEU A 133 -14.76 14.43 -7.21
CA LEU A 133 -13.38 14.55 -6.74
C LEU A 133 -12.83 15.98 -6.58
N GLY A 134 -13.17 16.61 -5.46
CA GLY A 134 -12.20 17.50 -4.80
C GLY A 134 -11.16 16.60 -4.13
N GLY A 135 -9.87 16.73 -4.45
CA GLY A 135 -8.79 15.95 -3.84
C GLY A 135 -7.64 15.61 -4.77
N TYR A 136 -6.43 15.41 -4.22
CA TYR A 136 -5.27 15.04 -5.02
C TYR A 136 -5.51 13.69 -5.71
N LEU A 137 -5.31 13.59 -7.03
CA LEU A 137 -5.49 12.37 -7.81
C LEU A 137 -4.15 11.86 -8.29
N MET A 138 -3.74 10.68 -7.85
CA MET A 138 -2.62 9.99 -8.46
C MET A 138 -3.05 9.48 -9.84
N ALA A 139 -2.30 9.84 -10.86
CA ALA A 139 -2.50 9.44 -12.24
C ALA A 139 -1.14 9.07 -12.86
N VAL A 140 -1.16 8.21 -13.87
CA VAL A 140 0.02 7.96 -14.70
C VAL A 140 -0.14 8.81 -15.96
N LEU A 141 0.79 9.74 -16.20
CA LEU A 141 0.76 10.52 -17.44
C LEU A 141 1.34 9.68 -18.58
N GLY A 142 0.61 9.71 -19.70
CA GLY A 142 1.11 9.34 -21.01
C GLY A 142 1.78 10.54 -21.64
#